data_AF-A0A800IE89-F1
#
_entry.id   AF-A0A800IE89-F1
#
_cell.length_a   1.000
_cell.length_b   1.000
_cell.length_c   1.000
_cell.angle_alpha   90.00
_cell.angle_beta   90.00
_cell.angle_gamma   90.00
#
_symmetry.space_group_name_H-M   'P 1'
#
loop_
_entity.id
_entity.type
_entity.pdbx_description
1 polymer ?
#
loop_
_entity_poly.entity_id
_entity_poly.type
_entity_poly.pdbx_seq_one_letter_code
_entity_poly.pdbx_strand_id
1 'polypeptide(L)'
;MGAASFGAVAAGGAVGITSKMMSVDVNHNGQTVQIIRNQDNSNTVIDAFAKTSRPCPVFCIQPMTFAPGVETLGELEIIDHIVRMQNGENILVVDSRTPDWVERGTIPGAVNVPFTKLTVSKGATTEIIMQVMIDQFGVKLVGDADDFTVDEAIVAGTVSEVFDYSDAKTLALFCNGMWCGQSPASMATLLKYGYPAEKIKWFRGGMQTWEILGFSTVKP
;
A
#
# COMPACT_ATOMS: atom_id res chain seq x y z
N MET A 1 5.38 -43.90 43.19
CA MET A 1 6.13 -42.66 42.88
C MET A 1 6.14 -42.52 41.36
N GLY A 2 5.22 -41.72 40.83
CA GLY A 2 5.09 -41.50 39.38
C GLY A 2 6.03 -40.39 38.94
N ALA A 3 6.92 -40.70 38.00
CA ALA A 3 7.79 -39.72 37.37
C ALA A 3 6.95 -38.83 36.45
N ALA A 4 6.86 -37.54 36.77
CA ALA A 4 6.32 -36.55 35.86
C ALA A 4 7.36 -36.31 34.75
N SER A 5 6.99 -36.68 33.53
CA SER A 5 7.72 -36.34 32.31
C SER A 5 7.64 -34.84 32.10
N PHE A 6 8.78 -34.15 32.18
CA PHE A 6 8.91 -32.78 31.72
C PHE A 6 8.90 -32.80 30.19
N GLY A 7 7.75 -32.46 29.59
CA GLY A 7 7.66 -32.20 28.16
C GLY A 7 8.65 -31.10 27.78
N ALA A 8 9.46 -31.34 26.76
CA ALA A 8 10.41 -30.38 26.23
C ALA A 8 9.68 -29.08 25.84
N VAL A 9 10.05 -27.97 26.49
CA VAL A 9 9.70 -26.63 26.02
C VAL A 9 10.41 -26.43 24.69
N ALA A 10 9.66 -26.24 23.61
CA ALA A 10 10.23 -25.91 22.31
C ALA A 10 11.13 -24.66 22.45
N ALA A 11 12.37 -24.76 21.99
CA ALA A 11 13.35 -23.68 22.05
C ALA A 11 12.97 -22.58 21.06
N GLY A 12 12.30 -21.53 21.55
CA GLY A 12 11.84 -20.41 20.75
C GLY A 12 11.49 -19.20 21.62
N GLY A 13 12.05 -18.03 21.29
CA GLY A 13 11.75 -16.77 21.97
C GLY A 13 10.60 -16.02 21.29
N ALA A 14 10.00 -15.06 22.00
CA ALA A 14 8.94 -14.21 21.44
C ALA A 14 9.40 -13.47 20.18
N VAL A 15 8.52 -13.38 19.19
CA VAL A 15 8.79 -12.74 17.89
C VAL A 15 8.17 -11.34 17.87
N GLY A 16 8.91 -10.33 18.31
CA GLY A 16 8.45 -8.94 18.33
C GLY A 16 8.58 -8.24 16.99
N ILE A 17 7.72 -7.24 16.74
CA ILE A 17 7.86 -6.25 15.66
C ILE A 17 9.18 -5.50 15.85
N THR A 18 9.43 -5.07 17.09
CA THR A 18 10.72 -4.58 17.57
C THR A 18 11.00 -5.17 18.95
N SER A 19 12.16 -4.89 19.54
CA SER A 19 12.45 -5.28 20.93
C SER A 19 11.52 -4.64 21.97
N LYS A 20 10.75 -3.62 21.59
CA LYS A 20 9.84 -2.87 22.47
C LYS A 20 8.37 -2.96 22.06
N MET A 21 8.05 -3.66 20.98
CA MET A 21 6.71 -3.71 20.39
C MET A 21 6.40 -5.12 19.92
N MET A 22 5.42 -5.76 20.55
CA MET A 22 4.97 -7.10 20.17
C MET A 22 3.85 -7.07 19.13
N SER A 23 2.95 -6.10 19.24
CA SER A 23 1.82 -5.92 18.33
C SER A 23 1.35 -4.46 18.34
N VAL A 24 0.50 -4.13 17.37
CA VAL A 24 -0.22 -2.86 17.27
C VAL A 24 -1.69 -3.17 16.95
N ASP A 25 -2.62 -2.66 17.75
CA ASP A 25 -4.04 -2.74 17.45
C ASP A 25 -4.42 -1.72 16.37
N VAL A 26 -5.16 -2.17 15.36
CA VAL A 26 -5.67 -1.32 14.28
C VAL A 26 -7.09 -1.73 13.91
N ASN A 27 -7.89 -0.80 13.41
CA ASN A 27 -9.19 -1.08 12.84
C ASN A 27 -9.05 -1.57 11.38
N HIS A 28 -9.83 -2.58 11.01
CA HIS A 28 -10.05 -2.97 9.62
C HIS A 28 -11.54 -3.30 9.45
N ASN A 29 -12.22 -2.59 8.56
CA ASN A 29 -13.66 -2.76 8.28
C ASN A 29 -14.53 -2.78 9.55
N GLY A 30 -14.23 -1.90 10.51
CA GLY A 30 -14.97 -1.77 11.77
C GLY A 30 -14.55 -2.75 12.86
N GLN A 31 -13.65 -3.69 12.58
CA GLN A 31 -13.15 -4.67 13.55
C GLN A 31 -11.74 -4.31 14.02
N THR A 32 -11.49 -4.43 15.32
CA THR A 32 -10.13 -4.32 15.87
C THR A 32 -9.37 -5.61 15.60
N VAL A 33 -8.22 -5.48 14.94
CA VAL A 33 -7.29 -6.55 14.60
C VAL A 33 -5.87 -6.15 15.01
N GLN A 34 -4.99 -7.13 15.22
CA GLN A 34 -3.60 -6.86 15.57
C GLN A 34 -2.68 -7.01 14.35
N ILE A 35 -1.86 -6.00 14.11
CA ILE A 35 -0.59 -6.15 13.40
C ILE A 35 0.37 -6.82 14.38
N ILE A 36 0.75 -8.06 14.10
CA ILE A 36 1.62 -8.88 14.94
C ILE A 36 2.44 -9.81 14.05
N ARG A 37 3.64 -10.21 14.48
CA ARG A 37 4.43 -11.23 13.78
C ARG A 37 4.03 -12.64 14.20
N ASN A 38 4.16 -13.60 13.31
CA ASN A 38 3.93 -15.01 13.59
C ASN A 38 4.89 -15.47 14.71
N GLN A 39 4.32 -16.01 15.79
CA GLN A 39 5.07 -16.44 16.97
C GLN A 39 5.67 -17.84 16.82
N ASP A 40 5.32 -18.60 15.78
CA ASP A 40 5.96 -19.87 15.48
C ASP A 40 7.38 -19.62 14.93
N ASN A 41 8.39 -19.97 15.73
CA ASN A 41 9.80 -19.82 15.36
C ASN A 41 10.25 -20.73 14.20
N SER A 42 9.39 -21.65 13.74
CA SER A 42 9.61 -22.49 12.55
C SER A 42 8.82 -22.04 11.32
N ASN A 43 8.03 -20.97 11.42
CA ASN A 43 7.21 -20.48 10.32
C ASN A 43 8.03 -20.04 9.12
N THR A 44 7.55 -20.38 7.92
CA THR A 44 8.13 -19.94 6.65
C THR A 44 7.19 -19.02 5.90
N VAL A 45 7.73 -18.22 4.98
CA VAL A 45 6.92 -17.40 4.06
C VAL A 45 6.02 -18.29 3.20
N ILE A 46 4.83 -17.79 2.85
CA ILE A 46 3.92 -18.50 1.96
C ILE A 46 4.49 -18.64 0.53
N ASP A 47 4.10 -19.71 -0.17
CA ASP A 47 4.60 -20.06 -1.51
C ASP A 47 4.41 -18.94 -2.55
N ALA A 48 3.35 -18.13 -2.40
CA ALA A 48 3.05 -17.00 -3.29
C ALA A 48 4.23 -16.00 -3.41
N PHE A 49 5.05 -15.89 -2.36
CA PHE A 49 6.20 -15.00 -2.30
C PHE A 49 7.56 -15.71 -2.46
N ALA A 50 7.57 -17.03 -2.70
CA ALA A 50 8.80 -17.82 -2.88
C ALA A 50 9.45 -17.68 -4.26
N LYS A 51 8.67 -17.34 -5.31
CA LYS A 51 9.21 -17.17 -6.68
C LYS A 51 10.18 -15.97 -6.74
N THR A 52 11.31 -16.14 -7.43
CA THR A 52 12.35 -15.09 -7.58
C THR A 52 12.51 -14.61 -9.03
N SER A 53 12.49 -15.53 -10.00
CA SER A 53 12.72 -15.23 -11.42
C SER A 53 11.45 -14.80 -12.16
N ARG A 54 10.99 -13.57 -11.88
CA ARG A 54 9.86 -12.95 -12.60
C ARG A 54 10.38 -12.17 -13.82
N PRO A 55 9.92 -12.47 -15.06
CA PRO A 55 10.41 -11.77 -16.25
C PRO A 55 9.95 -10.31 -16.29
N CYS A 56 10.83 -9.44 -16.78
CA CYS A 56 10.54 -8.03 -17.06
C CYS A 56 10.43 -7.85 -18.59
N PRO A 57 9.40 -7.17 -19.12
CA PRO A 57 8.18 -6.68 -18.44
C PRO A 57 7.20 -7.81 -18.03
N VAL A 58 6.28 -7.61 -17.09
CA VAL A 58 5.93 -6.37 -16.37
C VAL A 58 6.58 -6.21 -14.98
N PHE A 59 7.46 -7.14 -14.59
CA PHE A 59 8.08 -7.17 -13.25
C PHE A 59 9.42 -6.44 -13.19
N CYS A 60 9.51 -5.30 -13.88
CA CYS A 60 10.72 -4.48 -13.90
C CYS A 60 10.85 -3.73 -12.57
N ILE A 61 11.99 -3.90 -11.89
CA ILE A 61 12.25 -3.24 -10.60
C ILE A 61 12.46 -1.73 -10.78
N GLN A 62 12.08 -0.97 -9.74
CA GLN A 62 12.24 0.48 -9.68
C GLN A 62 13.37 0.87 -8.71
N PRO A 63 14.06 2.01 -8.94
CA PRO A 63 15.03 2.57 -8.00
C PRO A 63 14.39 2.90 -6.65
N MET A 64 15.19 3.05 -5.60
CA MET A 64 14.70 3.45 -4.27
C MET A 64 14.01 4.81 -4.30
N THR A 65 14.57 5.78 -5.03
CA THR A 65 13.90 7.04 -5.29
C THR A 65 13.11 6.92 -6.58
N PHE A 66 11.79 6.75 -6.47
CA PHE A 66 10.91 6.62 -7.63
C PHE A 66 10.84 7.93 -8.43
N ALA A 67 10.61 9.05 -7.75
CA ALA A 67 10.60 10.40 -8.29
C ALA A 67 10.99 11.40 -7.18
N PRO A 68 11.48 12.62 -7.52
CA PRO A 68 11.69 13.67 -6.53
C PRO A 68 10.42 13.95 -5.72
N GLY A 69 10.56 14.10 -4.40
CA GLY A 69 9.43 14.32 -3.48
C GLY A 69 8.71 13.06 -3.00
N VAL A 70 8.77 11.95 -3.76
CA VAL A 70 8.17 10.67 -3.36
C VAL A 70 9.06 9.97 -2.34
N GLU A 71 8.54 9.79 -1.13
CA GLU A 71 9.25 9.13 -0.04
C GLU A 71 9.03 7.62 -0.09
N THR A 72 10.10 6.84 0.10
CA THR A 72 10.01 5.38 0.20
C THR A 72 9.97 4.96 1.66
N LEU A 73 8.99 4.14 2.00
CA LEU A 73 8.73 3.65 3.35
C LEU A 73 9.31 2.25 3.56
N GLY A 74 9.73 1.96 4.80
CA GLY A 74 9.94 0.61 5.32
C GLY A 74 8.75 0.13 6.13
N GLU A 75 8.92 -1.01 6.81
CA GLU A 75 7.83 -1.71 7.51
C GLU A 75 7.36 -0.99 8.78
N LEU A 76 8.26 -0.32 9.49
CA LEU A 76 7.86 0.46 10.67
C LEU A 76 7.12 1.73 10.25
N GLU A 77 7.56 2.38 9.17
CA GLU A 77 6.92 3.59 8.68
C GLU A 77 5.51 3.29 8.13
N ILE A 78 5.29 2.16 7.46
CA ILE A 78 3.92 1.83 7.01
C ILE A 78 2.99 1.53 8.19
N ILE A 79 3.48 0.89 9.26
CA ILE A 79 2.70 0.69 10.49
C ILE A 79 2.35 2.05 11.13
N ASP A 80 3.30 2.97 11.22
CA ASP A 80 3.07 4.34 11.70
C ASP A 80 2.00 5.07 10.89
N HIS A 81 2.03 4.98 9.55
CA HIS A 81 1.02 5.59 8.68
C HIS A 81 -0.38 5.03 8.94
N ILE A 82 -0.51 3.73 9.22
CA ILE A 82 -1.81 3.11 9.55
C ILE A 82 -2.32 3.66 10.88
N VAL A 83 -1.47 3.73 11.91
CA VAL A 83 -1.85 4.26 13.23
C VAL A 83 -2.27 5.74 13.13
N ARG A 84 -1.48 6.56 12.43
CA ARG A 84 -1.76 7.99 12.24
C ARG A 84 -3.04 8.24 11.44
N MET A 85 -3.26 7.45 10.37
CA MET A 85 -4.51 7.46 9.61
C MET A 85 -5.72 7.20 10.52
N GLN A 86 -5.63 6.22 11.42
CA GLN A 86 -6.73 5.88 12.33
C GLN A 86 -6.91 6.86 13.49
N ASN A 87 -5.86 7.62 13.81
CA ASN A 87 -5.92 8.74 14.74
C ASN A 87 -6.43 10.05 14.10
N GLY A 88 -6.90 9.99 12.85
CA GLY A 88 -7.58 11.10 12.18
C GLY A 88 -6.69 11.98 11.31
N GLU A 89 -5.42 11.62 11.10
CA GLU A 89 -4.60 12.31 10.10
C GLU A 89 -5.11 12.02 8.68
N ASN A 90 -4.97 12.99 7.77
CA ASN A 90 -5.46 12.89 6.40
C ASN A 90 -4.54 12.01 5.53
N ILE A 91 -4.44 10.73 5.89
CA ILE A 91 -3.60 9.70 5.27
C ILE A 91 -4.52 8.61 4.69
N LEU A 92 -4.07 7.93 3.64
CA LEU A 92 -4.68 6.70 3.14
C LEU A 92 -3.61 5.69 2.79
N VAL A 93 -3.68 4.51 3.40
CA VAL A 93 -2.82 3.37 3.04
C VAL A 93 -3.50 2.56 1.94
N VAL A 94 -2.87 2.50 0.77
CA VAL A 94 -3.48 2.01 -0.47
C VAL A 94 -2.83 0.72 -0.92
N ASP A 95 -3.61 -0.36 -0.92
CA ASP A 95 -3.25 -1.59 -1.61
C ASP A 95 -3.57 -1.44 -3.10
N SER A 96 -2.52 -1.28 -3.92
CA SER A 96 -2.65 -1.08 -5.37
C SER A 96 -2.94 -2.37 -6.14
N ARG A 97 -3.04 -3.51 -5.46
CA ARG A 97 -3.26 -4.81 -6.10
C ARG A 97 -4.67 -4.94 -6.66
N THR A 98 -4.86 -5.88 -7.59
CA THR A 98 -6.20 -6.24 -8.05
C THR A 98 -7.00 -6.94 -6.94
N PRO A 99 -8.35 -6.87 -6.96
CA PRO A 99 -9.17 -7.42 -5.87
C PRO A 99 -8.90 -8.89 -5.54
N ASP A 100 -8.62 -9.72 -6.55
CA ASP A 100 -8.31 -11.15 -6.39
C ASP A 100 -7.04 -11.42 -5.55
N TRP A 101 -6.11 -10.47 -5.50
CA TRP A 101 -4.96 -10.55 -4.60
C TRP A 101 -5.29 -10.07 -3.19
N VAL A 102 -6.17 -9.09 -3.04
CA VAL A 102 -6.60 -8.57 -1.74
C VAL A 102 -7.45 -9.59 -0.99
N GLU A 103 -8.30 -10.33 -1.71
CA GLU A 103 -9.09 -11.46 -1.16
C GLU A 103 -8.21 -12.57 -0.54
N ARG A 104 -6.94 -12.66 -0.94
CA ARG A 104 -5.97 -13.62 -0.38
C ARG A 104 -5.29 -13.12 0.90
N GLY A 105 -5.42 -11.84 1.22
CA GLY A 105 -4.78 -11.21 2.38
C GLY A 105 -4.17 -9.86 2.02
N THR A 106 -4.41 -8.85 2.83
CA THR A 106 -3.82 -7.50 2.76
C THR A 106 -3.34 -7.01 4.13
N ILE A 107 -2.64 -5.88 4.14
CA ILE A 107 -2.16 -5.22 5.35
C ILE A 107 -3.38 -4.70 6.14
N PRO A 108 -3.48 -5.01 7.45
CA PRO A 108 -4.52 -4.48 8.32
C PRO A 108 -4.65 -2.95 8.24
N GLY A 109 -5.88 -2.46 8.07
CA GLY A 109 -6.19 -1.04 7.91
C GLY A 109 -6.02 -0.46 6.49
N ALA A 110 -5.44 -1.19 5.54
CA ALA A 110 -5.31 -0.71 4.15
C ALA A 110 -6.65 -0.71 3.40
N VAL A 111 -6.77 0.18 2.41
CA VAL A 111 -7.90 0.26 1.47
C VAL A 111 -7.45 -0.16 0.07
N ASN A 112 -8.25 -0.98 -0.62
CA ASN A 112 -7.91 -1.41 -1.97
C ASN A 112 -8.29 -0.36 -3.02
N VAL A 113 -7.30 0.15 -3.75
CA VAL A 113 -7.48 0.98 -4.94
C VAL A 113 -6.65 0.36 -6.07
N PRO A 114 -7.25 -0.53 -6.88
CA PRO A 114 -6.48 -1.33 -7.83
C PRO A 114 -5.85 -0.45 -8.91
N PHE A 115 -4.59 -0.72 -9.25
CA PHE A 115 -3.85 0.06 -10.25
C PHE A 115 -4.54 0.12 -11.62
N THR A 116 -5.42 -0.84 -11.93
CA THR A 116 -6.23 -0.86 -13.15
C THR A 116 -7.20 0.32 -13.25
N LYS A 117 -7.57 0.95 -12.13
CA LYS A 117 -8.35 2.21 -12.10
C LYS A 117 -7.49 3.47 -12.21
N LEU A 118 -6.17 3.33 -12.10
CA LEU A 118 -5.20 4.43 -12.13
C LEU A 118 -4.17 4.27 -13.26
N THR A 119 -4.39 3.38 -14.22
CA THR A 119 -3.40 3.11 -15.28
C THR A 119 -4.09 3.02 -16.64
N VAL A 120 -3.82 3.99 -17.50
CA VAL A 120 -4.42 4.08 -18.86
C VAL A 120 -4.13 2.83 -19.70
N SER A 121 -2.90 2.31 -19.65
CA SER A 121 -2.54 1.07 -20.37
C SER A 121 -3.24 -0.20 -19.85
N LYS A 122 -4.01 -0.08 -18.77
CA LYS A 122 -4.89 -1.12 -18.22
C LYS A 122 -6.38 -0.82 -18.41
N GLY A 123 -6.71 0.23 -19.16
CA GLY A 123 -8.09 0.58 -19.50
C GLY A 123 -8.73 1.64 -18.61
N ALA A 124 -7.99 2.27 -17.70
CA ALA A 124 -8.51 3.43 -16.97
C ALA A 124 -8.68 4.61 -17.93
N THR A 125 -9.90 5.14 -18.04
CA THR A 125 -10.18 6.43 -18.69
C THR A 125 -9.85 7.58 -17.75
N THR A 126 -9.73 8.79 -18.30
CA THR A 126 -9.55 10.01 -17.50
C THR A 126 -10.69 10.20 -16.50
N GLU A 127 -11.92 9.92 -16.90
CA GLU A 127 -13.10 9.89 -16.02
C GLU A 127 -12.91 8.94 -14.82
N ILE A 128 -12.45 7.70 -15.04
CA ILE A 128 -12.23 6.72 -13.95
C ILE A 128 -11.14 7.22 -12.99
N ILE A 129 -10.06 7.79 -13.52
CA ILE A 129 -8.95 8.31 -12.71
C ILE A 129 -9.43 9.50 -11.87
N MET A 130 -10.17 10.43 -12.47
CA MET A 130 -10.81 11.56 -11.78
C MET A 130 -11.71 11.07 -10.66
N GLN A 131 -12.57 10.08 -10.94
CA GLN A 131 -13.49 9.53 -9.93
C GLN A 131 -12.73 8.98 -8.72
N VAL A 132 -11.63 8.24 -8.94
CA VAL A 132 -10.78 7.75 -7.83
C VAL A 132 -10.16 8.91 -7.06
N MET A 133 -9.60 9.90 -7.75
CA MET A 133 -8.98 11.06 -7.11
C MET A 133 -9.98 11.86 -6.24
N ILE A 134 -11.20 12.02 -6.73
CA ILE A 134 -12.27 12.76 -6.05
C ILE A 134 -12.83 11.95 -4.88
N ASP A 135 -13.33 10.74 -5.15
CA ASP A 135 -14.06 9.96 -4.15
C ASP A 135 -13.18 9.42 -3.03
N GLN A 136 -11.93 9.07 -3.36
CA GLN A 136 -11.08 8.32 -2.42
C GLN A 136 -9.91 9.16 -1.92
N PHE A 137 -9.36 10.06 -2.75
CA PHE A 137 -8.13 10.78 -2.41
C PHE A 137 -8.35 12.23 -1.98
N GLY A 138 -9.58 12.72 -1.97
CA GLY A 138 -9.93 14.06 -1.48
C GLY A 138 -9.51 15.20 -2.41
N VAL A 139 -9.31 14.90 -3.70
CA VAL A 139 -9.07 15.91 -4.74
C VAL A 139 -10.41 16.53 -5.14
N LYS A 140 -10.42 17.80 -5.52
CA LYS A 140 -11.61 18.47 -6.06
C LYS A 140 -11.34 18.97 -7.47
N LEU A 141 -12.41 19.12 -8.25
CA LEU A 141 -12.33 19.83 -9.52
C LEU A 141 -12.43 21.33 -9.29
N VAL A 142 -11.70 22.09 -10.10
CA VAL A 142 -11.82 23.54 -10.18
C VAL A 142 -12.85 23.86 -11.27
N GLY A 143 -13.91 24.57 -10.89
CA GLY A 143 -15.01 24.89 -11.81
C GLY A 143 -15.74 23.65 -12.33
N ASP A 144 -16.16 23.69 -13.59
CA ASP A 144 -16.94 22.64 -14.25
C ASP A 144 -16.07 21.77 -15.19
N ALA A 145 -14.82 21.51 -14.80
CA ALA A 145 -13.89 20.70 -15.61
C ALA A 145 -14.42 19.27 -15.81
N ASP A 146 -14.43 18.83 -17.06
CA ASP A 146 -14.75 17.47 -17.52
C ASP A 146 -13.50 16.69 -17.92
N ASP A 147 -13.66 15.45 -18.38
CA ASP A 147 -12.55 14.59 -18.78
C ASP A 147 -11.76 15.16 -19.98
N PHE A 148 -12.44 15.83 -20.91
CA PHE A 148 -11.80 16.47 -22.07
C PHE A 148 -10.88 17.63 -21.65
N THR A 149 -11.39 18.54 -20.81
CA THR A 149 -10.60 19.67 -20.29
C THR A 149 -9.46 19.21 -19.39
N VAL A 150 -9.64 18.13 -18.63
CA VAL A 150 -8.54 17.50 -17.87
C VAL A 150 -7.46 16.93 -18.80
N ASP A 151 -7.84 16.25 -19.88
CA ASP A 151 -6.87 15.73 -20.87
C ASP A 151 -6.08 16.87 -21.53
N GLU A 152 -6.73 17.98 -21.88
CA GLU A 152 -6.05 19.18 -22.40
C GLU A 152 -5.08 19.77 -21.37
N ALA A 153 -5.50 19.90 -20.10
CA ALA A 153 -4.65 20.42 -19.03
C ALA A 153 -3.43 19.53 -18.76
N ILE A 154 -3.58 18.20 -18.86
CA ILE A 154 -2.47 17.25 -18.76
C ILE A 154 -1.45 17.46 -19.88
N VAL A 155 -1.91 17.65 -21.12
CA VAL A 155 -1.01 17.90 -22.27
C VAL A 155 -0.34 19.27 -22.16
N ALA A 156 -1.07 20.29 -21.69
CA ALA A 156 -0.58 21.65 -21.51
C ALA A 156 0.32 21.82 -20.27
N GLY A 157 0.30 20.86 -19.34
CA GLY A 157 1.02 20.97 -18.06
C GLY A 157 0.35 21.94 -17.07
N THR A 158 -0.95 22.18 -17.22
CA THR A 158 -1.75 23.13 -16.43
C THR A 158 -2.76 22.43 -15.52
N VAL A 159 -2.47 21.19 -15.09
CA VAL A 159 -3.35 20.36 -14.25
C VAL A 159 -3.81 21.05 -12.94
N SER A 160 -3.04 22.01 -12.42
CA SER A 160 -3.44 22.83 -11.26
C SER A 160 -4.59 23.79 -11.54
N GLU A 161 -4.94 24.03 -12.80
CA GLU A 161 -6.08 24.85 -13.20
C GLU A 161 -7.41 24.07 -13.18
N VAL A 162 -7.34 22.73 -13.20
CA VAL A 162 -8.51 21.84 -13.23
C VAL A 162 -8.68 21.03 -11.94
N PHE A 163 -7.64 20.91 -11.11
CA PHE A 163 -7.69 20.20 -9.83
C PHE A 163 -7.23 21.05 -8.64
N ASP A 164 -7.92 20.89 -7.51
CA ASP A 164 -7.54 21.40 -6.19
C ASP A 164 -7.15 20.24 -5.27
N TYR A 165 -5.92 20.31 -4.73
CA TYR A 165 -5.32 19.31 -3.85
C TYR A 165 -5.21 19.75 -2.38
N SER A 166 -5.86 20.86 -1.99
CA SER A 166 -5.78 21.38 -0.62
C SER A 166 -6.12 20.29 0.42
N ASP A 167 -7.17 19.52 0.12
CA ASP A 167 -7.72 18.48 0.99
C ASP A 167 -7.25 17.07 0.62
N ALA A 168 -6.36 16.98 -0.39
CA ALA A 168 -5.86 15.70 -0.86
C ALA A 168 -5.11 14.95 0.24
N LYS A 169 -5.36 13.64 0.35
CA LYS A 169 -4.74 12.76 1.35
C LYS A 169 -3.24 12.59 1.10
N THR A 170 -2.50 12.25 2.14
CA THR A 170 -1.19 11.60 1.95
C THR A 170 -1.42 10.13 1.62
N LEU A 171 -0.98 9.67 0.47
CA LEU A 171 -1.18 8.30 0.00
C LEU A 171 0.06 7.46 0.29
N ALA A 172 -0.07 6.36 1.04
CA ALA A 172 0.97 5.36 1.21
C ALA A 172 0.63 4.11 0.38
N LEU A 173 1.19 4.01 -0.82
CA LEU A 173 0.87 2.97 -1.78
C LEU A 173 1.82 1.77 -1.64
N PHE A 174 1.25 0.57 -1.75
CA PHE A 174 2.02 -0.67 -1.84
C PHE A 174 1.40 -1.64 -2.85
N CYS A 175 2.16 -2.67 -3.22
CA CYS A 175 1.63 -3.81 -3.95
C CYS A 175 2.33 -5.10 -3.48
N ASN A 176 2.52 -6.10 -4.34
CA ASN A 176 3.09 -7.39 -3.92
C ASN A 176 4.55 -7.32 -3.46
N GLY A 177 5.33 -6.33 -3.91
CA GLY A 177 6.70 -6.11 -3.46
C GLY A 177 7.55 -5.40 -4.48
N MET A 178 8.87 -5.37 -4.25
CA MET A 178 9.79 -4.55 -5.05
C MET A 178 9.90 -4.90 -6.54
N TRP A 179 9.44 -6.09 -6.93
CA TRP A 179 9.35 -6.57 -8.32
C TRP A 179 7.99 -6.26 -8.97
N CYS A 180 7.03 -5.72 -8.22
CA CYS A 180 5.69 -5.44 -8.71
C CYS A 180 5.58 -4.00 -9.19
N GLY A 181 5.18 -3.82 -10.46
CA GLY A 181 5.02 -2.51 -11.09
C GLY A 181 3.67 -1.83 -10.86
N GLN A 182 2.78 -2.39 -10.03
CA GLN A 182 1.41 -1.88 -9.88
C GLN A 182 1.34 -0.56 -9.11
N SER A 183 1.95 -0.46 -7.92
CA SER A 183 2.03 0.83 -7.22
C SER A 183 2.89 1.87 -7.97
N PRO A 184 4.05 1.52 -8.58
CA PRO A 184 4.76 2.41 -9.51
C PRO A 184 3.89 2.97 -10.64
N ALA A 185 3.04 2.15 -11.25
CA ALA A 185 2.14 2.61 -12.32
C ALA A 185 1.09 3.60 -11.78
N SER A 186 0.46 3.31 -10.63
CA SER A 186 -0.46 4.25 -9.97
C SER A 186 0.23 5.58 -9.64
N MET A 187 1.43 5.54 -9.06
CA MET A 187 2.20 6.74 -8.72
C MET A 187 2.58 7.57 -9.95
N ALA A 188 3.01 6.91 -11.03
CA ALA A 188 3.32 7.60 -12.30
C ALA A 188 2.10 8.36 -12.85
N THR A 189 0.93 7.74 -12.81
CA THR A 189 -0.32 8.41 -13.22
C THR A 189 -0.65 9.56 -12.27
N LEU A 190 -0.61 9.36 -10.95
CA LEU A 190 -0.92 10.43 -10.00
C LEU A 190 -0.01 11.65 -10.18
N LEU A 191 1.29 11.45 -10.36
CA LEU A 191 2.23 12.53 -10.65
C LEU A 191 1.91 13.23 -11.99
N LYS A 192 1.55 12.47 -13.03
CA LYS A 192 1.12 13.01 -14.32
C LYS A 192 -0.15 13.85 -14.19
N TYR A 193 -1.06 13.44 -13.32
CA TYR A 193 -2.29 14.16 -12.99
C TYR A 193 -2.06 15.27 -11.97
N GLY A 194 -0.82 15.64 -11.62
CA GLY A 194 -0.54 16.79 -10.76
C GLY A 194 -0.65 16.53 -9.26
N TYR A 195 -0.84 15.29 -8.82
CA TYR A 195 -0.88 14.97 -7.40
C TYR A 195 0.44 15.36 -6.72
N PRO A 196 0.42 16.07 -5.57
CA PRO A 196 1.64 16.54 -4.95
C PRO A 196 2.58 15.39 -4.58
N ALA A 197 3.83 15.44 -5.06
CA ALA A 197 4.78 14.34 -4.92
C ALA A 197 5.09 14.03 -3.45
N GLU A 198 5.16 15.05 -2.61
CA GLU A 198 5.39 14.95 -1.17
C GLU A 198 4.23 14.27 -0.41
N LYS A 199 3.03 14.25 -1.00
CA LYS A 199 1.86 13.51 -0.50
C LYS A 199 1.83 12.06 -1.00
N ILE A 200 2.79 11.63 -1.83
CA ILE A 200 2.90 10.24 -2.29
C ILE A 200 4.04 9.55 -1.55
N LYS A 201 3.70 8.44 -0.89
CA LYS A 201 4.62 7.55 -0.17
C LYS A 201 4.56 6.17 -0.80
N TRP A 202 5.69 5.50 -0.87
CA TRP A 202 5.80 4.18 -1.49
C TRP A 202 6.36 3.17 -0.51
N PHE A 203 5.51 2.26 -0.02
CA PHE A 203 5.99 1.08 0.67
C PHE A 203 6.45 0.04 -0.36
N ARG A 204 7.71 0.19 -0.80
CA ARG A 204 8.37 -0.60 -1.84
C ARG A 204 8.44 -2.09 -1.53
N GLY A 205 8.62 -2.43 -0.26
CA GLY A 205 8.71 -3.81 0.21
C GLY A 205 7.43 -4.60 -0.03
N GLY A 206 6.28 -3.92 0.06
CA GLY A 206 4.96 -4.46 -0.23
C GLY A 206 4.63 -5.70 0.60
N MET A 207 3.69 -6.49 0.10
CA MET A 207 3.27 -7.73 0.78
C MET A 207 4.42 -8.74 0.94
N GLN A 208 5.41 -8.75 0.04
CA GLN A 208 6.51 -9.69 0.15
C GLN A 208 7.33 -9.46 1.43
N THR A 209 7.72 -8.23 1.74
CA THR A 209 8.48 -7.99 2.98
C THR A 209 7.60 -8.12 4.21
N TRP A 210 6.31 -7.74 4.10
CA TRP A 210 5.30 -7.95 5.13
C TRP A 210 5.21 -9.44 5.54
N GLU A 211 5.08 -10.32 4.56
CA GLU A 211 4.93 -11.78 4.73
C GLU A 211 6.24 -12.45 5.14
N ILE A 212 7.39 -12.00 4.61
CA ILE A 212 8.71 -12.51 5.02
C ILE A 212 8.99 -12.23 6.50
N LEU A 213 8.50 -11.11 7.03
CA LEU A 213 8.59 -10.81 8.46
C LEU A 213 7.52 -11.52 9.29
N GLY A 214 6.59 -12.24 8.64
CA GLY A 214 5.51 -12.98 9.29
C GLY A 214 4.43 -12.09 9.87
N PHE A 215 4.26 -10.87 9.37
CA PHE A 215 3.19 -10.00 9.85
C PHE A 215 1.81 -10.55 9.49
N SER A 216 0.84 -10.33 10.36
CA SER A 216 -0.55 -10.70 10.15
C SER A 216 -1.15 -10.01 8.93
N THR A 217 -2.08 -10.70 8.27
CA THR A 217 -2.89 -10.17 7.16
C THR A 217 -4.36 -10.30 7.48
N VAL A 218 -5.18 -9.47 6.84
CA VAL A 218 -6.65 -9.52 6.91
C VAL A 218 -7.24 -9.69 5.52
N LYS A 219 -8.51 -10.09 5.46
CA LYS A 219 -9.29 -10.16 4.22
C LYS A 219 -10.34 -9.03 4.22
N PRO A 220 -10.80 -8.60 3.03
CA PRO A 220 -11.86 -7.60 2.88
C PRO A 220 -13.14 -7.97 3.63
#